data_AF-A0A644Y781-F1
#
_entry.id   AF-A0A644Y781-F1
#
_cell.length_a   1.000
_cell.length_b   1.000
_cell.length_c   1.000
_cell.angle_alpha   90.00
_cell.angle_beta   90.00
_cell.angle_gamma   90.00
#
_symmetry.space_group_name_H-M   'P 1'
#
loop_
_entity.id
_entity.type
_entity.pdbx_description
1 polymer ?
#
loop_
_entity_poly.entity_id
_entity_poly.type
_entity_poly.pdbx_seq_one_letter_code
_entity_poly.pdbx_strand_id
1 'polypeptide(L)'
;MKRIIFVLGAIFLLTFNVNATTWFPAEHTCPVCKQTNEYQEIGSYGGYIYQWPSKYQYVYWPLTDLPSVYSCPKCFFSTYMWDFDSIPENKIDTLSKFLTTVKPDKEYTDYLDIPMITRLEIAENVYKILWKDNEFWCEFYRVQGYHYDQDKNKEKAKDSRLKSLDYARLMLSDTAYIGQEKEILFIIAAMNNFIGQKDSALIYLDKASSLTYENKKWKEENAKGLDKYLTDLIVQYKEFIRKEDEE
;
A
#
# COMPACT_ATOMS: atom_id res chain seq x y z
N MET A 1 -3.13 17.19 65.10
CA MET A 1 -4.35 16.43 64.75
C MET A 1 -5.22 17.26 63.82
N LYS A 2 -5.48 16.73 62.61
CA LYS A 2 -6.48 17.05 61.56
C LYS A 2 -5.78 16.91 60.21
N ARG A 3 -5.67 15.65 59.75
CA ARG A 3 -6.54 15.04 58.71
C ARG A 3 -6.19 15.62 57.34
N ILE A 4 -5.28 14.98 56.59
CA ILE A 4 -5.61 13.94 55.60
C ILE A 4 -6.77 14.40 54.71
N ILE A 5 -6.45 15.19 53.68
CA ILE A 5 -7.38 15.54 52.60
C ILE A 5 -6.57 15.60 51.29
N PHE A 6 -6.85 14.61 50.44
CA PHE A 6 -6.69 14.58 48.97
C PHE A 6 -5.29 14.44 48.35
N VAL A 7 -4.72 13.23 48.52
CA VAL A 7 -3.96 12.57 47.44
C VAL A 7 -4.98 11.82 46.58
N LEU A 8 -5.58 12.48 45.58
CA LEU A 8 -6.57 11.87 44.68
C LEU A 8 -6.71 12.68 43.38
N GLY A 9 -5.61 12.86 42.66
CA GLY A 9 -5.63 13.62 41.41
C GLY A 9 -4.33 13.55 40.63
N ALA A 10 -3.98 12.35 40.12
CA ALA A 10 -3.08 12.17 38.97
C ALA A 10 -2.87 10.68 38.66
N ILE A 11 -3.95 9.91 38.53
CA ILE A 11 -3.91 8.63 37.78
C ILE A 11 -4.92 8.77 36.66
N PHE A 12 -4.66 9.72 35.76
CA PHE A 12 -5.19 9.60 34.41
C PHE A 12 -4.27 8.58 33.74
N LEU A 13 -4.66 7.31 33.87
CA LEU A 13 -4.09 6.21 33.12
C LEU A 13 -4.16 6.61 31.65
N LEU A 14 -3.01 7.01 31.10
CA LEU A 14 -2.77 7.01 29.67
C LEU A 14 -2.98 5.58 29.20
N THR A 15 -4.21 5.27 28.80
CA THR A 15 -4.49 4.13 27.93
C THR A 15 -3.92 4.49 26.56
N PHE A 16 -2.59 4.43 26.44
CA PHE A 16 -1.97 4.28 25.14
C PHE A 16 -2.53 2.98 24.58
N ASN A 17 -3.47 3.08 23.65
CA ASN A 17 -3.81 1.96 22.79
C ASN A 17 -2.50 1.57 22.11
N VAL A 18 -1.93 0.43 22.50
CA VAL A 18 -0.73 -0.15 21.91
C VAL A 18 -1.14 -0.63 20.51
N ASN A 19 -1.27 0.31 19.58
CA ASN A 19 -1.49 0.06 18.17
C ASN A 19 -0.12 -0.22 17.52
N ALA A 20 0.54 -1.29 17.97
CA ALA A 20 1.87 -1.66 17.50
C ALA A 20 1.77 -2.83 16.52
N THR A 21 2.20 -2.58 15.28
CA THR A 21 2.58 -3.64 14.35
C THR A 21 3.94 -4.18 14.75
N THR A 22 4.17 -5.48 14.61
CA THR A 22 5.48 -6.09 14.92
C THR A 22 6.07 -6.78 13.71
N TRP A 23 7.41 -6.75 13.66
CA TRP A 23 8.24 -7.33 12.62
C TRP A 23 9.23 -8.29 13.27
N PHE A 24 9.51 -9.42 12.62
CA PHE A 24 10.52 -10.37 13.08
C PHE A 24 11.58 -10.60 12.01
N PRO A 25 12.86 -10.72 12.39
CA PRO A 25 13.91 -11.07 11.46
C PRO A 25 13.70 -12.49 10.93
N ALA A 26 13.89 -12.67 9.63
CA ALA A 26 13.85 -13.95 8.94
C ALA A 26 14.91 -13.99 7.83
N GLU A 27 15.56 -15.13 7.64
CA GLU A 27 16.54 -15.30 6.59
C GLU A 27 15.87 -15.71 5.28
N HIS A 28 16.12 -14.95 4.20
CA HIS A 28 15.68 -15.32 2.85
C HIS A 28 16.88 -15.36 1.90
N THR A 29 16.86 -16.30 0.96
CA THR A 29 17.90 -16.45 -0.05
C THR A 29 17.45 -15.79 -1.34
N CYS A 30 18.17 -14.76 -1.79
CA CYS A 30 17.83 -14.06 -3.03
C CYS A 30 17.75 -15.04 -4.21
N PRO A 31 16.61 -15.13 -4.92
CA PRO A 31 16.43 -16.11 -5.97
C PRO A 31 17.36 -15.88 -7.17
N VAL A 32 17.83 -14.64 -7.37
CA VAL A 32 18.69 -14.25 -8.49
C VAL A 32 20.17 -14.53 -8.20
N CYS A 33 20.73 -13.96 -7.11
CA CYS A 33 22.17 -14.04 -6.84
C CYS A 33 22.56 -15.05 -5.76
N LYS A 34 21.57 -15.74 -5.17
CA LYS A 34 21.72 -16.76 -4.12
C LYS A 34 22.35 -16.28 -2.81
N GLN A 35 22.46 -14.97 -2.60
CA GLN A 35 22.87 -14.43 -1.31
C GLN A 35 21.72 -14.52 -0.31
N THR A 36 21.99 -15.14 0.84
CA THR A 36 21.13 -15.11 2.02
C THR A 36 21.32 -13.79 2.76
N ASN A 37 20.22 -13.14 3.09
CA ASN A 37 20.19 -11.93 3.92
C ASN A 37 19.05 -12.04 4.92
N GLU A 38 19.14 -11.26 5.99
CA GLU A 38 18.03 -11.07 6.92
C GLU A 38 17.05 -10.05 6.34
N TYR A 39 15.76 -10.39 6.40
CA TYR A 39 14.64 -9.51 6.08
C TYR A 39 13.66 -9.52 7.25
N GLN A 40 12.62 -8.70 7.17
CA GLN A 40 11.63 -8.56 8.25
C GLN A 40 10.29 -9.14 7.80
N GLU A 41 9.83 -10.19 8.47
CA GLU A 41 8.52 -10.77 8.30
C GLU A 41 7.49 -10.16 9.24
N ILE A 42 6.22 -10.22 8.83
CA ILE A 42 5.10 -9.76 9.65
C ILE A 42 4.99 -10.64 10.90
N GLY A 43 5.13 -10.02 12.08
CA GLY A 43 4.92 -10.68 13.36
C GLY A 43 3.47 -10.62 13.82
N SER A 44 2.92 -9.42 13.96
CA SER A 44 1.55 -9.21 14.43
C SER A 44 1.01 -7.84 14.04
N TYR A 45 -0.29 -7.77 13.85
CA TYR A 45 -1.04 -6.54 13.58
C TYR A 45 -2.51 -6.73 14.01
N GLY A 46 -3.23 -5.63 14.16
CA GLY A 46 -4.66 -5.64 14.48
C GLY A 46 -5.47 -4.85 13.45
N GLY A 47 -6.80 -4.91 13.54
CA GLY A 47 -7.70 -4.20 12.62
C GLY A 47 -7.59 -2.67 12.65
N TYR A 48 -6.85 -2.09 13.60
CA TYR A 48 -6.59 -0.65 13.67
C TYR A 48 -5.82 -0.14 12.44
N ILE A 49 -5.09 -1.00 11.72
CA ILE A 49 -4.36 -0.59 10.48
C ILE A 49 -5.32 -0.07 9.40
N TYR A 50 -6.58 -0.52 9.40
CA TYR A 50 -7.61 -0.08 8.47
C TYR A 50 -8.23 1.28 8.84
N GLN A 51 -7.82 1.85 9.98
CA GLN A 51 -8.24 3.19 10.43
C GLN A 51 -7.17 4.26 10.19
N TRP A 52 -5.97 3.87 9.74
CA TRP A 52 -4.90 4.82 9.44
C TRP A 52 -5.25 5.71 8.25
N PRO A 53 -4.70 6.95 8.16
CA PRO A 53 -5.02 7.90 7.09
C PRO A 53 -4.78 7.36 5.67
N SER A 54 -3.85 6.41 5.50
CA SER A 54 -3.55 5.77 4.22
C SER A 54 -4.75 5.03 3.60
N LYS A 55 -5.79 4.72 4.39
CA LYS A 55 -7.08 4.16 3.90
C LYS A 55 -7.74 5.03 2.82
N TYR A 56 -7.53 6.35 2.86
CA TYR A 56 -8.06 7.26 1.83
C TYR A 56 -7.32 7.16 0.49
N GLN A 57 -6.12 6.58 0.47
CA GLN A 57 -5.41 6.16 -0.76
C GLN A 57 -5.68 4.69 -1.10
N TYR A 58 -6.51 4.02 -0.30
CA TYR A 58 -6.75 2.57 -0.32
C TYR A 58 -5.46 1.75 -0.10
N VAL A 59 -4.43 2.34 0.50
CA VAL A 59 -3.14 1.70 0.77
C VAL A 59 -3.09 1.34 2.25
N TYR A 60 -2.81 0.08 2.56
CA TYR A 60 -2.82 -0.43 3.93
C TYR A 60 -1.47 -1.00 4.30
N TRP A 61 -1.21 -1.08 5.61
CA TRP A 61 -0.08 -1.86 6.11
C TRP A 61 -0.20 -3.33 5.62
N PRO A 62 0.90 -3.99 5.25
CA PRO A 62 2.30 -3.57 5.39
C PRO A 62 2.81 -2.60 4.32
N LEU A 63 2.08 -2.38 3.23
CA LEU A 63 2.56 -1.61 2.07
C LEU A 63 2.89 -0.15 2.39
N THR A 64 2.39 0.39 3.50
CA THR A 64 2.73 1.74 3.99
C THR A 64 4.05 1.81 4.76
N ASP A 65 4.67 0.67 5.07
CA ASP A 65 5.81 0.57 5.99
C ASP A 65 7.08 0.11 5.26
N LEU A 66 8.23 0.51 5.80
CA LEU A 66 9.55 0.29 5.19
C LEU A 66 9.88 -1.18 4.91
N PRO A 67 9.49 -2.16 5.74
CA PRO A 67 9.87 -3.55 5.51
C PRO A 67 9.18 -4.25 4.33
N SER A 68 8.08 -3.68 3.82
CA SER A 68 7.22 -4.36 2.84
C SER A 68 7.84 -4.65 1.48
N VAL A 69 8.91 -3.94 1.11
CA VAL A 69 9.64 -4.13 -0.15
C VAL A 69 11.02 -4.67 0.15
N TYR A 70 11.20 -5.98 -0.08
CA TYR A 70 12.49 -6.62 0.05
C TYR A 70 13.39 -6.20 -1.12
N SER A 71 14.66 -5.97 -0.83
CA SER A 71 15.69 -5.69 -1.83
C SER A 71 16.99 -6.37 -1.47
N CYS A 72 17.52 -7.24 -2.32
CA CYS A 72 18.79 -7.89 -2.06
C CYS A 72 19.94 -6.85 -2.05
N PRO A 73 20.72 -6.69 -0.95
CA PRO A 73 21.76 -5.67 -0.89
C PRO A 73 22.90 -5.82 -1.92
N LYS A 74 23.11 -7.02 -2.46
CA LYS A 74 24.16 -7.29 -3.47
C LYS A 74 23.72 -7.07 -4.90
N CYS A 75 22.52 -7.50 -5.28
CA CYS A 75 22.06 -7.44 -6.68
C CYS A 75 20.84 -6.55 -6.89
N PHE A 76 20.34 -5.91 -5.83
CA PHE A 76 19.19 -5.00 -5.84
C PHE A 76 17.88 -5.60 -6.35
N PHE A 77 17.79 -6.93 -6.48
CA PHE A 77 16.54 -7.60 -6.78
C PHE A 77 15.47 -7.19 -5.76
N SER A 78 14.48 -6.43 -6.22
CA SER A 78 13.47 -5.78 -5.38
C SER A 78 12.06 -6.24 -5.73
N THR A 79 11.27 -6.63 -4.73
CA THR A 79 9.86 -7.05 -4.85
C THR A 79 9.13 -6.81 -3.52
N TYR A 80 7.80 -6.90 -3.51
CA TYR A 80 7.07 -7.06 -2.26
C TYR A 80 7.47 -8.34 -1.56
N MET A 81 7.44 -8.31 -0.23
CA MET A 81 7.93 -9.41 0.60
C MET A 81 7.30 -10.77 0.28
N TRP A 82 6.01 -10.83 -0.08
CA TRP A 82 5.31 -12.07 -0.43
C TRP A 82 5.63 -12.61 -1.83
N ASP A 83 6.22 -11.79 -2.70
CA ASP A 83 6.64 -12.22 -4.04
C ASP A 83 8.11 -12.67 -4.06
N PHE A 84 8.90 -12.35 -3.02
CA PHE A 84 10.36 -12.44 -3.05
C PHE A 84 10.88 -13.86 -3.34
N ASP A 85 10.26 -14.88 -2.72
CA ASP A 85 10.67 -16.28 -2.88
C ASP A 85 9.91 -17.01 -4.01
N SER A 86 8.97 -16.34 -4.69
CA SER A 86 8.06 -16.95 -5.67
C SER A 86 8.39 -16.60 -7.12
N ILE A 87 9.68 -16.46 -7.43
CA ILE A 87 10.13 -16.02 -8.76
C ILE A 87 10.20 -17.20 -9.74
N PRO A 88 9.51 -17.14 -10.90
CA PRO A 88 9.58 -18.19 -11.90
C PRO A 88 11.02 -18.39 -12.41
N GLU A 89 11.49 -19.64 -12.43
CA GLU A 89 12.87 -19.97 -12.82
C GLU A 89 13.22 -19.45 -14.22
N ASN A 90 12.26 -19.52 -15.15
CA ASN A 90 12.41 -19.03 -16.52
C ASN A 90 12.56 -17.50 -16.65
N LYS A 91 12.43 -16.74 -15.56
CA LYS A 91 12.65 -15.29 -15.52
C LYS A 91 14.00 -14.90 -14.94
N ILE A 92 14.68 -15.81 -14.22
CA ILE A 92 15.90 -15.50 -13.46
C ILE A 92 17.00 -14.92 -14.36
N ASP A 93 17.24 -15.49 -15.54
CA ASP A 93 18.27 -14.99 -16.46
C ASP A 93 17.99 -13.57 -16.96
N THR A 94 16.72 -13.26 -17.22
CA THR A 94 16.29 -11.93 -17.69
C THR A 94 16.42 -10.91 -16.56
N LEU A 95 16.01 -11.30 -15.35
CA LEU A 95 16.16 -10.48 -14.14
C LEU A 95 17.63 -10.22 -13.83
N SER A 96 18.46 -11.26 -13.85
CA SER A 96 19.91 -11.15 -13.61
C SER A 96 20.55 -10.14 -14.57
N LYS A 97 20.24 -10.23 -15.87
CA LYS A 97 20.72 -9.26 -16.88
C LYS A 97 20.26 -7.84 -16.57
N PHE A 98 18.97 -7.63 -16.28
CA PHE A 98 18.45 -6.32 -15.91
C PHE A 98 19.16 -5.74 -14.69
N LEU A 99 19.35 -6.55 -13.64
CA LEU A 99 19.93 -6.08 -12.38
C LEU A 99 21.40 -5.66 -12.50
N THR A 100 22.15 -6.13 -13.51
CA THR A 100 23.48 -5.60 -13.80
C THR A 100 23.48 -4.14 -14.28
N THR A 101 22.32 -3.62 -14.71
CA THR A 101 22.15 -2.22 -15.12
C THR A 101 21.82 -1.28 -13.97
N VAL A 102 21.41 -1.84 -12.82
CA VAL A 102 21.11 -1.08 -11.61
C VAL A 102 22.44 -0.62 -11.00
N LYS A 103 22.59 0.70 -10.87
CA LYS A 103 23.79 1.32 -10.30
C LYS A 103 23.44 1.87 -8.93
N PRO A 104 23.87 1.21 -7.84
CA PRO A 104 23.67 1.79 -6.53
C PRO A 104 24.60 2.99 -6.34
N ASP A 105 24.18 3.91 -5.48
CA ASP A 105 24.97 5.05 -5.02
C ASP A 105 26.09 4.60 -4.06
N LYS A 106 25.89 3.49 -3.35
CA LYS A 106 26.85 2.88 -2.42
C LYS A 106 26.59 1.39 -2.22
N GLU A 107 27.48 0.73 -1.50
CA GLU A 107 27.22 -0.63 -1.01
C GLU A 107 26.31 -0.58 0.22
N TYR A 108 25.43 -1.58 0.33
CA TYR A 108 24.46 -1.72 1.39
C TYR A 108 24.65 -3.07 2.09
N THR A 109 24.49 -3.09 3.41
CA THR A 109 24.51 -4.31 4.22
C THR A 109 23.12 -4.75 4.67
N ASP A 110 22.21 -3.79 4.87
CA ASP A 110 20.80 -4.01 5.18
C ASP A 110 19.93 -3.48 4.03
N TYR A 111 18.85 -4.18 3.69
CA TYR A 111 17.92 -3.73 2.66
C TYR A 111 17.08 -2.52 3.10
N LEU A 112 16.90 -2.31 4.41
CA LEU A 112 16.18 -1.16 4.94
C LEU A 112 16.97 0.15 4.76
N ASP A 113 18.30 0.05 4.62
CA ASP A 113 19.16 1.20 4.31
C ASP A 113 18.99 1.67 2.85
N ILE A 114 18.49 0.80 1.96
CA ILE A 114 18.17 1.15 0.59
C ILE A 114 16.87 1.99 0.63
N PRO A 115 16.85 3.22 0.08
CA PRO A 115 15.66 4.06 0.12
C PRO A 115 14.43 3.33 -0.44
N MET A 116 13.29 3.45 0.23
CA MET A 116 12.04 2.80 -0.20
C MET A 116 11.69 3.14 -1.66
N ILE A 117 11.87 4.39 -2.05
CA ILE A 117 11.67 4.84 -3.42
C ILE A 117 12.57 4.08 -4.41
N THR A 118 13.85 3.95 -4.10
CA THR A 118 14.80 3.19 -4.93
C THR A 118 14.36 1.73 -5.06
N ARG A 119 13.94 1.10 -3.96
CA ARG A 119 13.43 -0.28 -3.97
C ARG A 119 12.19 -0.42 -4.86
N LEU A 120 11.24 0.51 -4.77
CA LEU A 120 10.03 0.52 -5.59
C LEU A 120 10.33 0.79 -7.07
N GLU A 121 11.24 1.70 -7.41
CA GLU A 121 11.63 1.95 -8.80
C GLU A 121 12.28 0.72 -9.46
N ILE A 122 13.08 -0.02 -8.70
CA ILE A 122 13.66 -1.28 -9.18
C ILE A 122 12.58 -2.36 -9.28
N ALA A 123 11.70 -2.45 -8.27
CA ALA A 123 10.57 -3.38 -8.27
C ALA A 123 9.65 -3.14 -9.47
N GLU A 124 9.38 -1.90 -9.87
CA GLU A 124 8.58 -1.59 -11.07
C GLU A 124 9.15 -2.28 -12.32
N ASN A 125 10.48 -2.26 -12.49
CA ASN A 125 11.13 -2.90 -13.63
C ASN A 125 11.18 -4.44 -13.50
N VAL A 126 11.38 -4.96 -12.29
CA VAL A 126 11.26 -6.39 -12.01
C VAL A 126 9.85 -6.88 -12.35
N TYR A 127 8.80 -6.20 -11.90
CA TYR A 127 7.43 -6.62 -12.13
C TYR A 127 6.99 -6.52 -13.60
N LYS A 128 7.57 -5.60 -14.38
CA LYS A 128 7.42 -5.58 -15.85
C LYS A 128 7.93 -6.88 -16.49
N ILE A 129 9.00 -7.47 -15.97
CA ILE A 129 9.54 -8.76 -16.43
C ILE A 129 8.66 -9.94 -15.97
N LEU A 130 8.04 -9.82 -14.78
CA LEU A 130 7.18 -10.85 -14.19
C LEU A 130 5.74 -10.87 -14.73
N TRP A 131 5.35 -9.93 -15.59
CA TRP A 131 4.06 -9.89 -16.29
C TRP A 131 2.84 -9.87 -15.36
N LYS A 132 2.82 -8.90 -14.45
CA LYS A 132 1.69 -8.68 -13.55
C LYS A 132 0.46 -8.06 -14.26
N ASP A 133 -0.71 -8.26 -13.69
CA ASP A 133 -2.01 -7.83 -14.23
C ASP A 133 -2.38 -6.38 -13.86
N ASN A 134 -3.55 -5.93 -14.33
CA ASN A 134 -4.03 -4.57 -14.11
C ASN A 134 -4.31 -4.26 -12.63
N GLU A 135 -4.82 -5.23 -11.87
CA GLU A 135 -5.10 -5.07 -10.44
C GLU A 135 -3.79 -4.83 -9.68
N PHE A 136 -2.78 -5.64 -9.95
CA PHE A 136 -1.45 -5.46 -9.39
C PHE A 136 -0.89 -4.07 -9.72
N TRP A 137 -0.91 -3.65 -11.00
CA TRP A 137 -0.34 -2.34 -11.37
C TRP A 137 -1.13 -1.18 -10.78
N CYS A 138 -2.45 -1.31 -10.70
CA CYS A 138 -3.31 -0.35 -10.02
C CYS A 138 -2.87 -0.15 -8.57
N GLU A 139 -2.70 -1.23 -7.80
CA GLU A 139 -2.21 -1.17 -6.42
C GLU A 139 -0.77 -0.68 -6.31
N PHE A 140 0.14 -1.26 -7.10
CA PHE A 140 1.57 -0.95 -7.06
C PHE A 140 1.82 0.54 -7.20
N TYR A 141 1.13 1.20 -8.13
CA TYR A 141 1.28 2.63 -8.34
C TYR A 141 0.60 3.48 -7.26
N ARG A 142 -0.41 2.98 -6.52
CA ARG A 142 -0.92 3.66 -5.31
C ARG A 142 0.12 3.63 -4.20
N VAL A 143 0.75 2.47 -4.00
CA VAL A 143 1.83 2.30 -3.02
C VAL A 143 3.02 3.20 -3.36
N GLN A 144 3.44 3.20 -4.63
CA GLN A 144 4.52 4.06 -5.09
C GLN A 144 4.18 5.56 -4.91
N GLY A 145 2.95 5.96 -5.25
CA GLY A 145 2.46 7.32 -5.03
C GLY A 145 2.44 7.72 -3.56
N TYR A 146 2.04 6.80 -2.66
CA TYR A 146 2.08 7.00 -1.21
C TYR A 146 3.51 7.27 -0.72
N HIS A 147 4.47 6.44 -1.10
CA HIS A 147 5.85 6.58 -0.63
C HIS A 147 6.54 7.82 -1.20
N TYR A 148 6.31 8.17 -2.46
CA TYR A 148 6.83 9.44 -3.02
C TYR A 148 6.28 10.65 -2.26
N ASP A 149 5.03 10.60 -1.82
CA ASP A 149 4.41 11.67 -1.07
C ASP A 149 5.00 11.82 0.34
N GLN A 150 5.32 10.69 1.00
CA GLN A 150 6.05 10.67 2.27
C GLN A 150 7.47 11.24 2.12
N ASP A 151 8.12 10.97 0.99
CA ASP A 151 9.43 11.53 0.63
C ASP A 151 9.36 12.99 0.11
N LYS A 152 8.16 13.61 0.15
CA LYS A 152 7.89 14.99 -0.31
C LYS A 152 8.13 15.20 -1.81
N ASN A 153 8.24 14.14 -2.59
CA ASN A 153 8.36 14.18 -4.05
C ASN A 153 6.96 14.24 -4.70
N LYS A 154 6.34 15.42 -4.65
CA LYS A 154 4.95 15.62 -5.10
C LYS A 154 4.73 15.34 -6.58
N GLU A 155 5.72 15.62 -7.42
CA GLU A 155 5.65 15.37 -8.87
C GLU A 155 5.58 13.88 -9.15
N LYS A 156 6.52 13.09 -8.61
CA LYS A 156 6.51 11.63 -8.76
C LYS A 156 5.30 10.98 -8.10
N ALA A 157 4.86 11.49 -6.95
CA ALA A 157 3.63 11.01 -6.31
C ALA A 157 2.43 11.16 -7.25
N LYS A 158 2.30 12.34 -7.90
CA LYS A 158 1.25 12.59 -8.89
C LYS A 158 1.37 11.68 -10.10
N ASP A 159 2.57 11.48 -10.65
CA ASP A 159 2.80 10.58 -11.79
C ASP A 159 2.37 9.14 -11.48
N SER A 160 2.75 8.60 -10.32
CA SER A 160 2.33 7.27 -9.91
C SER A 160 0.81 7.19 -9.73
N ARG A 161 0.18 8.19 -9.12
CA ARG A 161 -1.29 8.24 -8.96
C ARG A 161 -2.03 8.29 -10.30
N LEU A 162 -1.48 9.00 -11.30
CA LEU A 162 -2.02 9.01 -12.66
C LEU A 162 -1.92 7.62 -13.32
N LYS A 163 -0.78 6.93 -13.18
CA LYS A 163 -0.65 5.55 -13.67
C LYS A 163 -1.68 4.61 -13.01
N SER A 164 -1.83 4.68 -11.69
CA SER A 164 -2.83 3.89 -10.96
C SER A 164 -4.25 4.16 -11.48
N LEU A 165 -4.60 5.43 -11.70
CA LEU A 165 -5.88 5.85 -12.23
C LEU A 165 -6.15 5.25 -13.63
N ASP A 166 -5.15 5.17 -14.49
CA ASP A 166 -5.28 4.56 -15.81
C ASP A 166 -5.56 3.04 -15.70
N TYR A 167 -4.86 2.32 -14.83
CA TYR A 167 -5.16 0.91 -14.57
C TYR A 167 -6.54 0.70 -13.94
N ALA A 168 -6.96 1.54 -13.00
CA ALA A 168 -8.30 1.47 -12.41
C ALA A 168 -9.39 1.68 -13.47
N ARG A 169 -9.18 2.58 -14.44
CA ARG A 169 -10.11 2.77 -15.57
C ARG A 169 -10.16 1.55 -16.49
N LEU A 170 -9.02 0.91 -16.76
CA LEU A 170 -8.98 -0.35 -17.50
C LEU A 170 -9.79 -1.44 -16.78
N MET A 171 -9.58 -1.59 -15.47
CA MET A 171 -10.34 -2.54 -14.64
C MET A 171 -11.85 -2.26 -14.69
N LEU A 172 -12.27 -0.99 -14.59
CA LEU A 172 -13.69 -0.60 -14.64
C LEU A 172 -14.35 -0.97 -15.98
N SER A 173 -13.58 -1.01 -17.07
CA SER A 173 -14.08 -1.37 -18.41
C SER A 173 -14.03 -2.87 -18.72
N ASP A 174 -13.39 -3.66 -17.84
CA ASP A 174 -13.14 -5.07 -18.08
C ASP A 174 -14.19 -5.94 -17.37
N THR A 175 -14.81 -6.83 -18.15
CA THR A 175 -15.80 -7.80 -17.67
C THR A 175 -15.28 -8.75 -16.58
N ALA A 176 -13.96 -8.89 -16.43
CA ALA A 176 -13.35 -9.65 -15.34
C ALA A 176 -13.68 -9.08 -13.94
N TYR A 177 -14.03 -7.80 -13.86
CA TYR A 177 -14.31 -7.07 -12.61
C TYR A 177 -15.81 -6.78 -12.39
N ILE A 178 -16.71 -7.44 -13.11
CA ILE A 178 -18.16 -7.30 -12.89
C ILE A 178 -18.49 -7.59 -11.42
N GLY A 179 -19.18 -6.66 -10.77
CA GLY A 179 -19.52 -6.67 -9.34
C GLY A 179 -18.53 -5.91 -8.45
N GLN A 180 -17.32 -5.63 -8.93
CA GLN A 180 -16.26 -4.97 -8.15
C GLN A 180 -16.18 -3.45 -8.43
N GLU A 181 -17.12 -2.90 -9.22
CA GLU A 181 -17.11 -1.52 -9.67
C GLU A 181 -17.11 -0.53 -8.50
N LYS A 182 -17.76 -0.86 -7.37
CA LYS A 182 -17.77 -0.03 -6.16
C LYS A 182 -16.36 0.27 -5.66
N GLU A 183 -15.52 -0.78 -5.55
CA GLU A 183 -14.14 -0.67 -5.10
C GLU A 183 -13.29 0.10 -6.13
N ILE A 184 -13.45 -0.22 -7.41
CA ILE A 184 -12.70 0.43 -8.48
C ILE A 184 -13.04 1.93 -8.54
N LEU A 185 -14.31 2.30 -8.41
CA LEU A 185 -14.75 3.70 -8.36
C LEU A 185 -14.22 4.42 -7.12
N PHE A 186 -14.12 3.73 -5.97
CA PHE A 186 -13.45 4.28 -4.78
C PHE A 186 -11.97 4.57 -5.07
N ILE A 187 -11.26 3.63 -5.70
CA ILE A 187 -9.85 3.82 -6.07
C ILE A 187 -9.69 5.00 -7.05
N ILE A 188 -10.55 5.08 -8.06
CA ILE A 188 -10.57 6.21 -9.01
C ILE A 188 -10.78 7.52 -8.25
N ALA A 189 -11.75 7.58 -7.32
CA ALA A 189 -11.98 8.78 -6.53
C ALA A 189 -10.75 9.15 -5.69
N ALA A 190 -10.13 8.17 -5.03
CA ALA A 190 -8.92 8.37 -4.26
C ALA A 190 -7.81 8.99 -5.10
N MET A 191 -7.52 8.41 -6.27
CA MET A 191 -6.48 8.95 -7.15
C MET A 191 -6.80 10.36 -7.63
N ASN A 192 -8.06 10.65 -7.99
CA ASN A 192 -8.48 12.00 -8.37
C ASN A 192 -8.26 13.02 -7.25
N ASN A 193 -8.63 12.71 -6.01
CA ASN A 193 -8.44 13.62 -4.89
C ASN A 193 -6.94 13.95 -4.70
N PHE A 194 -6.09 12.92 -4.66
CA PHE A 194 -4.66 13.06 -4.41
C PHE A 194 -3.84 13.66 -5.58
N ILE A 195 -4.46 13.89 -6.75
CA ILE A 195 -3.90 14.69 -7.85
C ILE A 195 -4.54 16.08 -7.97
N GLY A 196 -5.37 16.47 -6.99
CA GLY A 196 -6.01 17.80 -6.90
C GLY A 196 -7.36 17.92 -7.62
N GLN A 197 -7.97 16.82 -8.03
CA GLN A 197 -9.26 16.79 -8.73
C GLN A 197 -10.41 16.43 -7.77
N LYS A 198 -10.61 17.25 -6.74
CA LYS A 198 -11.58 17.00 -5.65
C LYS A 198 -13.02 16.82 -6.12
N ASP A 199 -13.50 17.68 -7.01
CA ASP A 199 -14.86 17.56 -7.58
C ASP A 199 -15.07 16.23 -8.31
N SER A 200 -14.06 15.81 -9.08
CA SER A 200 -14.10 14.50 -9.75
C SER A 200 -14.12 13.36 -8.74
N ALA A 201 -13.34 13.45 -7.67
CA ALA A 201 -13.35 12.46 -6.59
C ALA A 201 -14.74 12.32 -5.97
N LEU A 202 -15.40 13.43 -5.63
CA LEU A 202 -16.76 13.42 -5.06
C LEU A 202 -17.78 12.78 -6.01
N ILE A 203 -17.73 13.09 -7.30
CA ILE A 203 -18.60 12.46 -8.33
C ILE A 203 -18.40 10.94 -8.36
N TYR A 204 -17.16 10.45 -8.30
CA TYR A 204 -16.89 9.01 -8.31
C TYR A 204 -17.30 8.34 -6.99
N LEU A 205 -17.14 9.01 -5.84
CA LEU A 205 -17.64 8.51 -4.55
C LEU A 205 -19.17 8.44 -4.51
N ASP A 206 -19.87 9.38 -5.15
CA ASP A 206 -21.34 9.32 -5.29
C ASP A 206 -21.77 8.11 -6.13
N LYS A 207 -21.10 7.87 -7.27
CA LYS A 207 -21.33 6.67 -8.08
C LYS A 207 -21.03 5.39 -7.32
N ALA A 208 -19.90 5.31 -6.61
CA ALA A 208 -19.54 4.15 -5.80
C ALA A 208 -20.59 3.89 -4.71
N SER A 209 -21.13 4.94 -4.08
CA SER A 209 -22.15 4.79 -3.03
C SER A 209 -23.48 4.21 -3.50
N SER A 210 -23.80 4.28 -4.80
CA SER A 210 -25.02 3.68 -5.35
C SER A 210 -24.87 2.21 -5.73
N LEU A 211 -23.68 1.63 -5.57
CA LEU A 211 -23.40 0.25 -5.95
C LEU A 211 -23.26 -0.65 -4.72
N THR A 212 -23.46 -1.94 -4.96
CA THR A 212 -23.14 -3.02 -4.03
C THR A 212 -21.91 -3.74 -4.56
N TYR A 213 -20.91 -3.96 -3.69
CA TYR A 213 -19.77 -4.79 -4.04
C TYR A 213 -20.15 -6.27 -4.04
N GLU A 214 -19.77 -6.96 -5.10
CA GLU A 214 -19.91 -8.39 -5.27
C GLU A 214 -18.59 -8.98 -5.77
N ASN A 215 -18.27 -10.19 -5.32
CA ASN A 215 -17.17 -10.97 -5.87
C ASN A 215 -17.53 -12.45 -5.87
N LYS A 216 -17.85 -12.98 -7.05
CA LYS A 216 -18.31 -14.37 -7.23
C LYS A 216 -17.26 -15.42 -6.88
N LYS A 217 -15.98 -15.02 -6.79
CA LYS A 217 -14.88 -15.92 -6.41
C LYS A 217 -14.74 -16.01 -4.88
N TRP A 218 -15.34 -15.09 -4.14
CA TRP A 218 -15.24 -15.02 -2.69
C TRP A 218 -16.45 -15.65 -2.01
N LYS A 219 -16.29 -16.01 -0.74
CA LYS A 219 -17.44 -16.31 0.12
C LYS A 219 -18.32 -15.07 0.24
N GLU A 220 -19.63 -15.26 0.25
CA GLU A 220 -20.61 -14.18 0.37
C GLU A 220 -20.38 -13.30 1.60
N GLU A 221 -19.98 -13.89 2.72
CA GLU A 221 -19.65 -13.16 3.96
C GLU A 221 -18.51 -12.16 3.77
N ASN A 222 -17.48 -12.51 2.97
CA ASN A 222 -16.34 -11.63 2.70
C ASN A 222 -16.76 -10.49 1.77
N ALA A 223 -17.54 -10.79 0.73
CA ALA A 223 -18.05 -9.77 -0.19
C ALA A 223 -18.95 -8.76 0.53
N LYS A 224 -19.87 -9.24 1.39
CA LYS A 224 -20.71 -8.36 2.24
C LYS A 224 -19.89 -7.55 3.25
N GLY A 225 -18.86 -8.16 3.84
CA GLY A 225 -17.94 -7.47 4.74
C GLY A 225 -17.24 -6.31 4.05
N LEU A 226 -16.70 -6.54 2.86
CA LEU A 226 -16.03 -5.51 2.07
C LEU A 226 -17.02 -4.44 1.57
N ASP A 227 -18.22 -4.82 1.12
CA ASP A 227 -19.25 -3.87 0.72
C ASP A 227 -19.62 -2.90 1.85
N LYS A 228 -19.80 -3.43 3.06
CA LYS A 228 -20.05 -2.63 4.26
C LYS A 228 -18.88 -1.70 4.56
N TYR A 229 -17.66 -2.22 4.55
CA TYR A 229 -16.46 -1.44 4.78
C TYR A 229 -16.33 -0.28 3.77
N LEU A 230 -16.50 -0.55 2.47
CA LEU A 230 -16.44 0.46 1.41
C LEU A 230 -17.54 1.51 1.59
N THR A 231 -18.74 1.11 2.00
CA THR A 231 -19.84 2.04 2.28
C THR A 231 -19.46 3.02 3.39
N ASP A 232 -18.95 2.50 4.50
CA ASP A 232 -18.51 3.32 5.65
C ASP A 232 -17.31 4.21 5.27
N LEU A 233 -16.38 3.68 4.48
CA LEU A 233 -15.19 4.40 4.02
C LEU A 233 -15.53 5.53 3.05
N ILE A 234 -16.47 5.31 2.12
CA ILE A 234 -16.94 6.33 1.18
C ILE A 234 -17.55 7.52 1.93
N VAL A 235 -18.36 7.28 2.96
CA VAL A 235 -18.94 8.34 3.79
C VAL A 235 -17.85 9.15 4.47
N GLN A 236 -16.93 8.47 5.17
CA GLN A 236 -15.79 9.12 5.83
C GLN A 236 -14.94 9.92 4.85
N TYR A 237 -14.72 9.40 3.64
CA TYR A 237 -13.86 10.06 2.66
C TYR A 237 -14.51 11.31 2.07
N LYS A 238 -15.82 11.30 1.79
CA LYS A 238 -16.54 12.51 1.36
C LYS A 238 -16.44 13.62 2.41
N GLU A 239 -16.53 13.29 3.69
CA GLU A 239 -16.36 14.26 4.78
C GLU A 239 -14.93 14.79 4.85
N PHE A 240 -13.94 13.91 4.70
CA PHE A 240 -12.53 14.28 4.68
C PHE A 240 -12.22 15.29 3.57
N ILE A 241 -12.65 15.02 2.33
CA ILE A 241 -12.40 15.91 1.18
C ILE A 241 -13.04 17.29 1.39
N ARG A 242 -14.28 17.33 1.89
CA ARG A 242 -15.00 18.59 2.12
C ARG A 242 -14.36 19.46 3.21
N LYS A 243 -13.80 18.85 4.26
CA LYS A 243 -13.09 19.58 5.32
C LYS A 243 -11.78 20.19 4.81
N GLU A 244 -11.06 19.51 3.91
CA GLU A 244 -9.86 20.07 3.27
C GLU A 244 -10.16 21.26 2.33
N ASP A 245 -11.42 21.56 2.00
CA ASP A 245 -11.79 22.75 1.22
C ASP A 245 -12.12 23.97 2.10
N GLU A 246 -12.31 23.76 3.40
CA GLU A 246 -12.62 24.82 4.37
C GLU A 246 -11.36 25.45 5.01
N GLU A 247 -10.19 24.83 4.81
CA GLU A 247 -8.86 25.26 5.30
C GLU A 247 -8.02 25.96 4.22
#